data_AF-A0A7Y2PL98-F1
#
_entry.id   AF-A0A7Y2PL98-F1
#
_cell.length_a   1.000
_cell.length_b   1.000
_cell.length_c   1.000
_cell.angle_alpha   90.00
_cell.angle_beta   90.00
_cell.angle_gamma   90.00
#
_symmetry.space_group_name_H-M   'P 1'
#
loop_
_entity.id
_entity.type
_entity.pdbx_description
1 polymer ?
#
loop_
_entity_poly.entity_id
_entity_poly.type
_entity_poly.pdbx_seq_one_letter_code
_entity_poly.pdbx_strand_id
1 'polypeptide(L)'
;REVRGVQQKSQNHLLGLTDTEYEVLQDIALGLTDRIIAQRRNLSLRSVQNRLQQLYEKLGVRQPGTDSDSSPAFNLRSRAVNVALLRKLLNRTALEQAELELQEWLKDPRFNPLRH
;
A
#
# COMPACT_ATOMS: atom_id res chain seq x y z
N ARG A 1 21.28 -10.26 -16.12
CA ARG A 1 20.79 -9.03 -15.45
C ARG A 1 19.54 -8.59 -16.24
N GLU A 2 18.53 -8.00 -15.59
CA GLU A 2 17.25 -7.48 -16.18
C GLU A 2 16.04 -8.43 -16.38
N VAL A 3 15.62 -9.23 -15.37
CA VAL A 3 14.34 -9.97 -15.46
C VAL A 3 13.41 -9.80 -14.24
N ARG A 4 13.84 -9.09 -13.18
CA ARG A 4 13.09 -9.09 -11.90
C ARG A 4 11.88 -8.15 -11.86
N GLY A 5 11.91 -7.03 -12.58
CA GLY A 5 10.79 -6.09 -12.63
C GLY A 5 9.56 -6.62 -13.39
N VAL A 6 9.77 -7.51 -14.37
CA VAL A 6 8.70 -8.06 -15.21
C VAL A 6 7.85 -9.08 -14.43
N GLN A 7 8.46 -9.84 -13.52
CA GLN A 7 7.75 -10.84 -12.70
C GLN A 7 6.84 -10.24 -11.62
N GLN A 8 7.21 -9.11 -11.00
CA GLN A 8 6.32 -8.44 -10.03
C GLN A 8 5.13 -7.77 -10.72
N LYS A 9 5.35 -7.16 -11.90
CA LYS A 9 4.28 -6.54 -12.69
C LYS A 9 3.24 -7.58 -13.15
N SER A 10 3.67 -8.77 -13.56
CA SER A 10 2.74 -9.83 -13.98
C SER A 10 1.94 -10.41 -12.82
N GLN A 11 2.48 -10.48 -11.59
CA GLN A 11 1.73 -10.92 -10.41
C GLN A 11 0.66 -9.92 -9.95
N ASN A 12 0.93 -8.62 -10.03
CA ASN A 12 -0.09 -7.58 -9.73
C ASN A 12 -1.27 -7.63 -10.70
N HIS A 13 -0.98 -7.89 -11.98
CA HIS A 13 -2.01 -7.99 -13.01
C HIS A 13 -2.90 -9.24 -12.85
N LEU A 14 -2.39 -10.32 -12.25
CA LEU A 14 -3.16 -11.55 -11.96
C LEU A 14 -4.20 -11.37 -10.85
N LEU A 15 -4.08 -10.33 -10.02
CA LEU A 15 -4.99 -10.05 -8.89
C LEU A 15 -5.72 -8.70 -9.03
N GLY A 16 -5.60 -8.03 -10.19
CA GLY A 16 -6.34 -6.81 -10.53
C GLY A 16 -5.89 -5.53 -9.81
N LEU A 17 -4.71 -5.53 -9.18
CA LEU A 17 -4.12 -4.32 -8.60
C LEU A 17 -3.41 -3.51 -9.68
N THR A 18 -3.72 -2.22 -9.72
CA THR A 18 -2.96 -1.24 -10.51
C THR A 18 -1.61 -0.97 -9.84
N ASP A 19 -0.63 -0.52 -10.62
CA ASP A 19 0.70 -0.15 -10.10
C ASP A 19 0.59 0.86 -8.94
N THR A 20 -0.29 1.85 -9.08
CA THR A 20 -0.50 2.86 -8.03
C THR A 20 -1.18 2.33 -6.76
N GLU A 21 -2.02 1.29 -6.84
CA GLU A 21 -2.58 0.65 -5.64
C GLU A 21 -1.53 -0.22 -4.95
N TYR A 22 -0.66 -0.86 -5.74
CA TYR A 22 0.45 -1.65 -5.22
C TYR A 22 1.50 -0.76 -4.53
N GLU A 23 1.79 0.42 -5.06
CA GLU A 23 2.63 1.42 -4.40
C GLU A 23 2.09 1.81 -3.02
N VAL A 24 0.79 2.09 -2.93
CA VAL A 24 0.13 2.40 -1.65
C VAL A 24 0.14 1.19 -0.71
N LEU A 25 -0.01 -0.03 -1.23
CA LEU A 25 0.12 -1.27 -0.45
C LEU A 25 1.53 -1.43 0.15
N GLN A 26 2.57 -1.11 -0.60
CA GLN A 26 3.94 -1.11 -0.07
C GLN A 26 4.11 -0.04 1.01
N ASP A 27 3.60 1.17 0.78
CA ASP A 27 3.72 2.25 1.77
C ASP A 27 3.02 1.94 3.10
N ILE A 28 1.85 1.30 3.08
CA ILE A 28 1.20 0.86 4.33
C ILE A 28 1.96 -0.29 5.00
N ALA A 29 2.62 -1.15 4.22
CA ALA A 29 3.45 -2.23 4.77
C ALA A 29 4.72 -1.70 5.46
N LEU A 30 5.24 -0.57 4.97
CA LEU A 30 6.31 0.21 5.62
C LEU A 30 5.83 1.01 6.84
N GLY A 31 4.52 1.01 7.13
CA GLY A 31 3.94 1.69 8.29
C GLY A 31 3.67 3.18 8.07
N LEU A 32 3.65 3.67 6.82
CA LEU A 32 3.37 5.08 6.55
C LEU A 32 1.89 5.42 6.78
N THR A 33 1.65 6.63 7.29
CA THR A 33 0.29 7.19 7.41
C THR A 33 -0.16 7.78 6.08
N ASP A 34 -1.47 7.89 5.87
CA ASP A 34 -2.05 8.42 4.61
C ASP A 34 -1.50 9.79 4.22
N ARG A 35 -1.16 10.63 5.20
CA ARG A 35 -0.55 11.95 4.98
C ARG A 35 0.86 11.82 4.40
N ILE A 36 1.68 10.96 4.99
CA ILE A 36 3.05 10.73 4.52
C ILE A 36 3.02 10.02 3.16
N ILE A 37 2.06 9.12 2.92
CA ILE A 37 1.82 8.51 1.60
C ILE A 37 1.47 9.58 0.56
N ALA A 38 0.57 10.50 0.91
CA ALA A 38 0.16 11.59 0.02
C ALA A 38 1.37 12.43 -0.40
N GLN A 39 2.23 12.78 0.55
CA GLN A 39 3.45 13.52 0.27
C GLN A 39 4.46 12.72 -0.56
N ARG A 40 4.73 11.45 -0.18
CA ARG A 40 5.69 10.58 -0.87
C ARG A 40 5.31 10.32 -2.32
N ARG A 41 4.02 10.16 -2.60
CA ARG A 41 3.47 9.85 -3.93
C ARG A 41 3.00 11.08 -4.71
N ASN A 42 3.17 12.29 -4.16
CA ASN A 42 2.66 13.54 -4.74
C ASN A 42 1.16 13.48 -5.07
N LEU A 43 0.37 12.97 -4.12
CA LEU A 43 -1.09 12.81 -4.19
C LEU A 43 -1.79 13.72 -3.20
N SER A 44 -3.09 13.97 -3.42
CA SER A 44 -3.95 14.53 -2.38
C SER A 44 -4.29 13.46 -1.32
N LEU A 45 -4.60 13.88 -0.09
CA LEU A 45 -5.07 12.95 0.96
C LEU A 45 -6.32 12.17 0.52
N ARG A 46 -7.26 12.84 -0.17
CA ARG A 46 -8.45 12.20 -0.74
C ARG A 46 -8.09 11.12 -1.77
N SER A 47 -7.11 11.38 -2.62
CA SER A 47 -6.64 10.40 -3.59
C SER A 47 -6.05 9.17 -2.90
N VAL A 48 -5.29 9.34 -1.81
CA VAL A 48 -4.78 8.21 -1.02
C VAL A 48 -5.92 7.41 -0.39
N GLN A 49 -6.90 8.10 0.22
CA GLN A 49 -8.06 7.45 0.83
C GLN A 49 -8.87 6.63 -0.19
N ASN A 50 -9.10 7.18 -1.38
CA ASN A 50 -9.80 6.47 -2.46
C ASN A 50 -9.02 5.22 -2.90
N ARG A 51 -7.69 5.32 -3.05
CA ARG A 51 -6.82 4.18 -3.40
C ARG A 51 -6.85 3.11 -2.31
N LEU A 52 -6.79 3.48 -1.03
CA LEU A 52 -6.89 2.54 0.08
C LEU A 52 -8.25 1.84 0.10
N GLN A 53 -9.34 2.55 -0.17
CA GLN A 53 -10.66 1.95 -0.26
C GLN A 53 -10.72 0.89 -1.38
N GLN A 54 -10.28 1.23 -2.59
CA GLN A 54 -10.23 0.30 -3.73
C GLN A 54 -9.31 -0.89 -3.46
N LEU A 55 -8.14 -0.65 -2.85
CA LEU A 55 -7.23 -1.70 -2.41
C LEU A 55 -7.91 -2.65 -1.42
N TYR A 56 -8.63 -2.13 -0.42
CA TYR A 56 -9.32 -2.97 0.56
C TYR A 56 -10.46 -3.80 -0.03
N GLU A 57 -11.19 -3.24 -0.99
CA GLU A 57 -12.23 -3.94 -1.73
C GLU A 57 -11.61 -5.08 -2.57
N LYS A 58 -10.53 -4.81 -3.33
CA LYS A 58 -9.82 -5.82 -4.12
C LYS A 58 -9.15 -6.91 -3.27
N LEU A 59 -8.66 -6.55 -2.09
CA LEU A 59 -8.13 -7.53 -1.14
C LEU A 59 -9.23 -8.31 -0.42
N GLY A 60 -10.50 -7.90 -0.53
CA GLY A 60 -11.63 -8.52 0.17
C GLY A 60 -11.56 -8.36 1.69
N VAL A 61 -10.83 -7.34 2.16
CA VAL A 61 -10.72 -7.04 3.61
C VAL A 61 -11.82 -6.10 4.08
N ARG A 62 -12.44 -5.37 3.14
CA ARG A 62 -13.68 -4.63 3.35
C ARG A 62 -14.82 -5.41 2.71
N GLN A 63 -15.81 -5.81 3.50
CA GLN A 63 -17.03 -6.44 2.98
C GLN A 63 -18.10 -5.36 2.73
N PRO A 64 -18.65 -5.26 1.51
CA PRO A 64 -19.80 -4.40 1.27
C PRO A 64 -21.05 -5.01 1.93
N GLY A 65 -21.75 -4.25 2.76
CA GLY A 65 -23.04 -4.65 3.33
C GLY A 65 -23.03 -5.32 4.70
N THR A 66 -21.90 -5.38 5.41
CA THR A 66 -21.95 -5.63 6.86
C THR A 66 -22.47 -4.36 7.52
N ASP A 67 -23.74 -4.39 7.93
CA ASP A 67 -24.40 -3.33 8.69
C ASP A 67 -23.48 -2.82 9.82
N SER A 68 -23.61 -1.52 10.08
CA SER A 68 -22.78 -0.65 10.93
C SER A 68 -22.53 -1.09 12.38
N ASP A 69 -22.98 -2.28 12.77
CA ASP A 69 -22.94 -2.82 14.14
C ASP A 69 -22.09 -4.10 14.29
N SER A 70 -21.63 -4.71 13.20
CA SER A 70 -20.57 -5.71 13.28
C SER A 70 -19.24 -5.00 13.40
N SER A 71 -18.76 -4.84 14.64
CA SER A 71 -17.42 -4.39 14.98
C SER A 71 -16.41 -4.86 13.93
N PRO A 72 -15.57 -3.98 13.35
CA PRO A 72 -14.52 -4.42 12.46
C PRO A 72 -13.54 -5.21 13.33
N ALA A 73 -13.71 -6.52 13.40
CA ALA A 73 -12.89 -7.42 14.23
C ALA A 73 -11.39 -7.29 13.92
N PHE A 74 -11.07 -6.63 12.79
CA PHE A 74 -9.73 -6.38 12.33
C PHE A 74 -9.53 -4.92 11.92
N ASN A 75 -8.34 -4.39 12.21
CA ASN A 75 -7.83 -3.17 11.61
C ASN A 75 -7.62 -3.39 10.09
N LEU A 76 -8.26 -2.58 9.24
CA LEU A 76 -8.21 -2.77 7.78
C LEU A 76 -6.79 -2.68 7.20
N ARG A 77 -5.93 -1.78 7.70
CA ARG A 77 -4.53 -1.66 7.23
C ARG A 77 -3.74 -2.92 7.56
N SER A 78 -3.74 -3.31 8.83
CA SER A 78 -3.03 -4.52 9.27
C SER A 78 -3.57 -5.77 8.57
N ARG A 79 -4.90 -5.84 8.36
CA ARG A 79 -5.54 -6.93 7.64
C ARG A 79 -5.13 -6.97 6.17
N ALA A 80 -5.05 -5.83 5.50
CA ALA A 80 -4.60 -5.71 4.12
C ALA A 80 -3.16 -6.21 3.96
N VAL A 81 -2.24 -5.79 4.84
CA VAL A 81 -0.84 -6.25 4.83
C VAL A 81 -0.77 -7.77 5.03
N ASN A 82 -1.49 -8.31 6.01
CA ASN A 82 -1.51 -9.76 6.25
C ASN A 82 -2.04 -10.53 5.03
N VAL A 83 -3.16 -10.09 4.44
CA VAL A 83 -3.72 -10.72 3.22
C VAL A 83 -2.75 -10.63 2.06
N ALA A 84 -2.07 -9.50 1.87
CA ALA A 84 -1.07 -9.33 0.82
C ALA A 84 0.12 -10.27 0.98
N LEU A 85 0.60 -10.50 2.20
CA LEU A 85 1.65 -11.48 2.49
C LEU A 85 1.18 -12.92 2.21
N LEU A 86 -0.01 -13.29 2.69
CA LEU A 86 -0.58 -14.63 2.46
C LEU A 86 -0.82 -14.92 0.97
N ARG A 87 -1.22 -13.91 0.19
CA ARG A 87 -1.39 -13.99 -1.27
C ARG A 87 -0.10 -13.84 -2.06
N LYS A 88 1.05 -13.63 -1.38
CA LYS A 88 2.37 -13.39 -1.99
C LYS A 88 2.41 -12.16 -2.91
N LEU A 89 1.53 -11.19 -2.69
CA LEU A 89 1.55 -9.88 -3.34
C LEU A 89 2.76 -9.07 -2.86
N LEU A 90 3.00 -9.11 -1.55
CA LEU A 90 4.21 -8.59 -0.94
C LEU A 90 5.17 -9.74 -0.70
N ASN A 91 6.43 -9.54 -1.06
CA ASN A 91 7.51 -10.48 -0.77
C ASN A 91 8.66 -9.74 -0.08
N ARG A 92 9.51 -10.52 0.62
CA ARG A 92 10.63 -9.98 1.41
C ARG A 92 11.54 -9.08 0.58
N THR A 93 11.95 -9.51 -0.60
CA THR A 93 12.85 -8.75 -1.47
C THR A 93 12.25 -7.40 -1.87
N ALA A 94 10.96 -7.36 -2.20
CA ALA A 94 10.26 -6.12 -2.53
C ALA A 94 10.21 -5.18 -1.31
N LEU A 95 9.90 -5.69 -0.13
CA LEU A 95 9.87 -4.90 1.10
C LEU A 95 11.26 -4.36 1.49
N GLU A 96 12.31 -5.16 1.34
CA GLU A 96 13.70 -4.71 1.59
C GLU A 96 14.09 -3.57 0.64
N GLN A 97 13.71 -3.64 -0.64
CA GLN A 97 13.95 -2.54 -1.59
C GLN A 97 13.11 -1.30 -1.25
N ALA A 98 11.82 -1.49 -0.93
CA ALA A 98 10.93 -0.39 -0.58
C ALA A 98 11.37 0.35 0.70
N GLU A 99 11.98 -0.38 1.66
CA GLU A 99 12.60 0.17 2.87
C GLU A 99 13.84 1.01 2.51
N LEU A 100 14.73 0.51 1.66
CA LEU A 100 15.91 1.28 1.20
C LEU A 100 15.48 2.57 0.49
N GLU A 101 14.50 2.49 -0.41
CA GLU A 101 13.92 3.65 -1.08
C GLU A 101 13.27 4.63 -0.09
N LEU A 102 12.65 4.12 0.98
CA LEU A 102 12.08 4.94 2.03
C LEU A 102 13.18 5.70 2.78
N GLN A 103 14.25 5.01 3.19
CA GLN A 103 15.36 5.62 3.91
C GLN A 103 16.05 6.72 3.08
N GLU A 104 16.21 6.52 1.77
CA GLU A 104 16.72 7.57 0.89
C GLU A 104 15.74 8.74 0.75
N TRP A 105 14.44 8.47 0.62
CA TRP A 105 13.43 9.52 0.54
C TRP A 105 13.33 10.36 1.84
N LEU A 106 13.47 9.73 3.01
CA LEU A 106 13.45 10.43 4.30
C LEU A 106 14.64 11.40 4.48
N LYS A 107 15.75 11.19 3.75
CA LYS A 107 16.90 12.10 3.73
C LYS A 107 16.70 13.29 2.78
N ASP A 108 15.70 13.25 1.91
CA ASP A 108 15.43 14.34 0.96
C ASP A 108 15.04 15.62 1.72
N PRO A 109 15.73 16.76 1.50
CA PRO A 109 15.39 18.04 2.14
C PRO A 109 13.95 18.51 1.89
N ARG A 110 13.28 18.01 0.84
CA ARG A 110 11.88 18.30 0.52
C ARG A 110 10.90 17.50 1.38
N PHE A 111 11.37 16.47 2.08
CA PHE A 111 10.56 15.76 3.05
C PHE A 111 10.32 16.65 4.28
N ASN A 112 9.07 17.06 4.47
CA ASN A 112 8.62 17.74 5.67
C ASN A 112 7.43 16.98 6.29
N PRO A 113 7.60 16.30 7.44
CA PRO A 113 6.54 15.52 8.07
C PRO A 113 5.38 16.37 8.62
N LEU A 114 5.54 17.70 8.69
CA LEU A 114 4.55 18.66 9.19
C LEU A 114 3.85 19.45 8.08
N ARG A 115 4.14 19.17 6.80
CA ARG A 115 3.55 19.93 5.68
C ARG A 115 2.07 19.54 5.49
N HIS A 116 1.18 20.54 5.57
CA HIS A 116 -0.27 20.42 5.39
C HIS A 116 -0.69 20.49 3.93
#